data_AF-A0A1M5JAG4-F1
#
_entry.id   AF-A0A1M5JAG4-F1
#
_cell.length_a   1.000
_cell.length_b   1.000
_cell.length_c   1.000
_cell.angle_alpha   90.00
_cell.angle_beta   90.00
_cell.angle_gamma   90.00
#
_symmetry.space_group_name_H-M   'P 1'
#
loop_
_entity.id
_entity.type
_entity.pdbx_description
1 polymer ?
#
loop_
_entity_poly.entity_id
_entity_poly.type
_entity_poly.pdbx_seq_one_letter_code
_entity_poly.pdbx_strand_id
1 'polypeptide(L)'
;MKKFFNMLFSICFSLFIILGIIRFTVGFRQLYYFDINYLDIPKISSLSEDEIKANYDYLIDYNLNIKEEEFKLPTIQFSPQGKIHFEEVRDIFQGINKITLGLLAVCIVGVFIKIKNKQIDFLNKTSKLLLILPIIVLVPMLISFDKTFIIFHKLFFDNDYWIFDPSMDPVINILPQEFFFHAGVMIIILVLIFSLVTRILYKKLNKKYNSRRSIFHRTNYHW
;
A
#
# COMPACT_ATOMS: atom_id res chain seq x y z
N MET A 1 0.02 -28.62 -13.12
CA MET A 1 0.58 -28.42 -11.77
C MET A 1 1.66 -27.33 -11.69
N LYS A 2 2.87 -27.46 -12.29
CA LYS A 2 3.96 -26.46 -12.13
C LYS A 2 3.60 -25.02 -12.55
N LYS A 3 2.86 -24.86 -13.66
CA LYS A 3 2.37 -23.54 -14.12
C LYS A 3 1.39 -22.88 -13.14
N PHE A 4 0.52 -23.68 -12.52
CA PHE A 4 -0.45 -23.24 -11.52
C PHE A 4 0.25 -22.72 -10.26
N PHE A 5 1.16 -23.50 -9.66
CA PHE A 5 1.93 -23.06 -8.48
C PHE A 5 2.78 -21.81 -8.74
N ASN A 6 3.28 -21.63 -9.97
CA ASN A 6 3.96 -20.39 -10.35
C ASN A 6 3.01 -19.20 -10.39
N MET A 7 1.79 -19.37 -10.94
CA MET A 7 0.79 -18.31 -10.96
C MET A 7 0.35 -17.95 -9.54
N LEU A 8 0.01 -18.94 -8.72
CA LEU A 8 -0.38 -18.75 -7.33
C LEU A 8 0.69 -17.98 -6.54
N PHE A 9 1.96 -18.39 -6.65
CA PHE A 9 3.06 -17.67 -6.00
C PHE A 9 3.20 -16.23 -6.53
N SER A 10 2.97 -16.01 -7.83
CA SER A 10 3.05 -14.66 -8.41
C SER A 10 1.96 -13.75 -7.86
N ILE A 11 0.76 -14.29 -7.61
CA ILE A 11 -0.35 -13.58 -6.95
C ILE A 11 0.04 -13.24 -5.52
N CYS A 12 0.48 -14.22 -4.72
CA CYS A 12 0.94 -13.99 -3.34
C CYS A 12 2.05 -12.93 -3.28
N PHE A 13 3.03 -13.00 -4.19
CA PHE A 13 4.13 -12.04 -4.23
C PHE A 13 3.67 -10.65 -4.68
N SER A 14 2.68 -10.56 -5.58
CA SER A 14 2.10 -9.27 -5.97
C SER A 14 1.32 -8.63 -4.81
N LEU A 15 0.51 -9.43 -4.10
CA LEU A 15 -0.22 -8.99 -2.91
C LEU A 15 0.73 -8.51 -1.82
N PHE A 16 1.82 -9.25 -1.56
CA PHE A 16 2.85 -8.84 -0.62
C PHE A 16 3.42 -7.45 -0.95
N ILE A 17 3.78 -7.22 -2.22
CA ILE A 17 4.32 -5.93 -2.67
C ILE A 17 3.28 -4.82 -2.52
N ILE A 18 2.03 -5.04 -2.95
CA ILE A 18 0.98 -4.03 -2.88
C ILE A 18 0.66 -3.66 -1.43
N LEU A 19 0.46 -4.65 -0.55
CA LEU A 19 0.17 -4.40 0.86
C LEU A 19 1.36 -3.74 1.57
N GLY A 20 2.59 -4.14 1.23
CA GLY A 20 3.80 -3.48 1.71
C GLY A 20 3.89 -2.01 1.30
N ILE A 21 3.50 -1.68 0.05
CA ILE A 21 3.44 -0.30 -0.44
C ILE A 21 2.35 0.49 0.29
N ILE A 22 1.14 -0.07 0.47
CA ILE A 22 0.05 0.59 1.21
C ILE A 22 0.51 0.91 2.63
N ARG A 23 1.09 -0.07 3.34
CA ARG A 23 1.62 0.12 4.69
C ARG A 23 2.72 1.19 4.72
N PHE A 24 3.62 1.17 3.73
CA PHE A 24 4.68 2.17 3.61
C PHE A 24 4.10 3.58 3.41
N THR A 25 3.17 3.76 2.48
CA THR A 25 2.56 5.07 2.19
C THR A 25 1.87 5.64 3.42
N VAL A 26 1.10 4.83 4.15
CA VAL A 26 0.42 5.28 5.37
C VAL A 26 1.41 5.66 6.47
N GLY A 27 2.53 4.94 6.60
CA GLY A 27 3.59 5.30 7.55
C GLY A 27 4.48 6.48 7.09
N PHE A 28 4.40 6.90 5.83
CA PHE A 28 5.24 7.94 5.26
C PHE A 28 4.67 9.34 5.51
N ARG A 29 4.81 9.80 6.76
CA ARG A 29 4.30 11.09 7.26
C ARG A 29 4.73 12.29 6.42
N GLN A 30 5.87 12.21 5.75
CA GLN A 30 6.42 13.30 4.94
C GLN A 30 5.48 13.70 3.79
N LEU A 31 4.67 12.77 3.27
CA LEU A 31 3.64 13.12 2.29
C LEU A 31 2.63 14.10 2.90
N TYR A 32 2.10 13.77 4.08
CA TYR A 32 1.14 14.64 4.75
C TYR A 32 1.79 15.96 5.21
N TYR A 33 3.03 15.93 5.70
CA TYR A 33 3.73 17.16 6.11
C TYR A 33 3.96 18.14 4.96
N PHE A 34 4.18 17.62 3.75
CA PHE A 34 4.17 18.42 2.55
C PHE A 34 2.76 19.00 2.31
N ASP A 35 1.73 18.17 2.40
CA ASP A 35 0.33 18.56 2.16
C ASP A 35 -0.22 19.57 3.17
N ILE A 36 0.26 19.60 4.42
CA ILE A 36 -0.13 20.63 5.41
C ILE A 36 0.05 22.02 4.81
N ASN A 37 1.20 22.27 4.19
CA ASN A 37 1.52 23.56 3.58
C ASN A 37 0.94 23.68 2.17
N TYR A 38 1.02 22.63 1.36
CA TYR A 38 0.55 22.66 -0.02
C TYR A 38 -0.97 22.86 -0.13
N LEU A 39 -1.75 22.32 0.81
CA LEU A 39 -3.21 22.42 0.86
C LEU A 39 -3.70 23.53 1.81
N ASP A 40 -2.81 24.31 2.43
CA ASP A 40 -3.16 25.39 3.37
C ASP A 40 -4.05 24.90 4.54
N ILE A 41 -3.74 23.71 5.07
CA ILE A 41 -4.52 23.04 6.14
C ILE A 41 -4.65 23.90 7.41
N PRO A 42 -3.61 24.63 7.88
CA PRO A 42 -3.75 25.52 9.03
C PRO A 42 -4.87 26.55 8.87
N LYS A 43 -5.05 27.08 7.66
CA LYS A 43 -6.13 28.03 7.38
C LYS A 43 -7.51 27.38 7.36
N ILE A 44 -7.63 26.19 6.78
CA ILE A 44 -8.90 25.46 6.69
C ILE A 44 -9.38 25.01 8.07
N SER A 45 -8.46 24.46 8.88
CA SER A 45 -8.76 23.89 10.19
C SER A 45 -8.75 24.91 11.33
N SER A 46 -8.17 26.10 11.12
CA SER A 46 -7.90 27.09 12.18
C SER A 46 -7.03 26.54 13.32
N LEU A 47 -6.20 25.53 13.04
CA LEU A 47 -5.25 24.94 13.98
C LEU A 47 -3.81 25.31 13.59
N SER A 48 -2.91 25.33 14.57
CA SER A 48 -1.49 25.46 14.29
C SER A 48 -0.92 24.21 13.59
N GLU A 49 0.16 24.38 12.82
CA GLU A 49 0.85 23.26 12.16
C GLU A 49 1.30 22.19 13.17
N ASP A 50 1.72 22.60 14.38
CA ASP A 50 2.13 21.67 15.44
C ASP A 50 0.96 20.83 15.97
N GLU A 51 -0.22 21.43 16.15
CA GLU A 51 -1.44 20.69 16.52
C GLU A 51 -1.85 19.72 15.42
N ILE A 52 -1.82 20.15 14.16
CA ILE A 52 -2.15 19.30 13.01
C ILE A 52 -1.22 18.08 12.96
N LYS A 53 0.09 18.31 13.07
CA LYS A 53 1.09 17.22 13.10
C LYS A 53 0.90 16.30 14.28
N ALA A 54 0.66 16.82 15.48
CA ALA A 54 0.45 16.00 16.67
C ALA A 54 -0.76 15.05 16.52
N ASN A 55 -1.89 15.55 16.01
CA ASN A 55 -3.06 14.71 15.77
C ASN A 55 -2.82 13.70 14.64
N TYR A 56 -2.19 14.10 13.54
CA TYR A 56 -1.87 13.20 12.45
C TYR A 56 -0.88 12.11 12.86
N ASP A 57 0.18 12.47 13.59
CA ASP A 57 1.18 11.53 14.09
C ASP A 57 0.57 10.50 15.00
N TYR A 58 -0.32 10.94 15.90
CA TYR A 58 -1.13 10.06 16.71
C TYR A 58 -1.97 9.11 15.85
N LEU A 59 -2.66 9.59 14.82
CA LEU A 59 -3.46 8.73 13.95
C LEU A 59 -2.61 7.68 13.23
N ILE A 60 -1.43 8.05 12.73
CA ILE A 60 -0.52 7.09 12.09
C ILE A 60 -0.02 6.05 13.10
N ASP A 61 0.37 6.48 14.30
CA ASP A 61 0.81 5.57 15.35
C ASP A 61 -0.31 4.64 15.82
N TYR A 62 -1.50 5.18 16.06
CA TYR A 62 -2.69 4.42 16.47
C TYR A 62 -3.04 3.33 15.45
N ASN A 63 -2.99 3.65 14.15
CA ASN A 63 -3.34 2.71 13.09
C ASN A 63 -2.26 1.65 12.85
N LEU A 64 -0.97 1.98 13.01
CA LEU A 64 0.14 1.09 12.65
C LEU A 64 0.76 0.32 13.82
N ASN A 65 0.65 0.83 15.05
CA ASN A 65 1.18 0.15 16.24
C ASN A 65 0.32 -1.04 16.63
N ILE A 66 0.96 -2.08 17.19
CA ILE A 66 0.28 -3.31 17.60
C ILE A 66 -0.39 -3.14 18.97
N LYS A 67 0.09 -2.22 19.81
CA LYS A 67 -0.41 -2.01 21.17
C LYS A 67 -1.83 -1.47 21.14
N GLU A 68 -2.76 -2.21 21.72
CA GLU A 68 -4.13 -1.74 21.94
C GLU A 68 -4.09 -0.55 22.89
N GLU A 69 -4.59 0.58 22.40
CA GLU A 69 -4.68 1.84 23.13
C GLU A 69 -6.08 2.40 22.85
N GLU A 70 -6.64 3.11 23.83
CA GLU A 70 -7.91 3.80 23.62
C GLU A 70 -7.72 4.92 22.58
N PHE A 71 -8.67 5.04 21.65
CA PHE A 71 -8.66 6.15 20.69
C PHE A 71 -8.86 7.48 21.41
N LYS A 72 -7.89 8.39 21.26
CA LYS A 72 -7.90 9.73 21.83
C LYS A 72 -6.96 10.66 21.07
N LEU A 73 -7.54 11.60 20.33
CA LEU A 73 -6.79 12.66 19.67
C LEU A 73 -6.13 13.63 20.68
N PRO A 74 -4.88 14.06 20.44
CA PRO A 74 -4.15 14.96 21.34
C PRO A 74 -4.80 16.32 21.62
N THR A 75 -5.31 17.01 20.59
CA THR A 75 -5.76 18.42 20.76
C THR A 75 -7.16 18.71 20.23
N ILE A 76 -7.75 17.82 19.43
CA ILE A 76 -9.10 18.02 18.89
C ILE A 76 -10.10 17.01 19.48
N GLN A 77 -11.35 17.44 19.59
CA GLN A 77 -12.45 16.58 20.03
C GLN A 77 -12.87 15.59 18.93
N PHE A 78 -13.65 14.59 19.32
CA PHE A 78 -14.25 13.61 18.44
C PHE A 78 -15.57 13.12 19.04
N SER A 79 -16.51 12.74 18.18
CA SER A 79 -17.77 12.13 18.57
C SER A 79 -17.61 10.63 18.85
N PRO A 80 -18.60 9.99 19.52
CA PRO A 80 -18.62 8.53 19.65
C PRO A 80 -18.59 7.81 18.29
N GLN A 81 -19.28 8.35 17.28
CA GLN A 81 -19.31 7.83 15.92
C GLN A 81 -17.93 7.97 15.26
N GLY A 82 -17.29 9.14 15.39
CA GLY A 82 -15.94 9.36 14.88
C GLY A 82 -14.92 8.41 15.49
N LYS A 83 -15.01 8.17 16.81
CA LYS A 83 -14.20 7.16 17.49
C LYS A 83 -14.37 5.76 16.88
N ILE A 84 -15.62 5.32 16.69
CA ILE A 84 -15.90 4.00 16.08
C ILE A 84 -15.27 3.90 14.69
N HIS A 85 -15.41 4.95 13.85
CA HIS A 85 -14.80 4.94 12.52
C HIS A 85 -13.27 4.75 12.57
N PHE A 86 -12.56 5.47 13.45
CA PHE A 86 -11.11 5.30 13.57
C PHE A 86 -10.70 3.95 14.16
N GLU A 87 -11.51 3.36 15.04
CA GLU A 87 -11.32 1.98 15.51
C GLU A 87 -11.45 0.97 14.36
N GLU A 88 -12.46 1.12 13.48
CA GLU A 88 -12.62 0.28 12.29
C GLU A 88 -11.47 0.44 11.29
N VAL A 89 -11.00 1.68 11.06
CA VAL A 89 -9.83 1.97 10.22
C VAL A 89 -8.59 1.27 10.78
N ARG A 90 -8.40 1.30 12.11
CA ARG A 90 -7.30 0.60 12.77
C ARG A 90 -7.40 -0.90 12.55
N ASP A 91 -8.57 -1.52 12.69
CA ASP A 91 -8.74 -2.95 12.46
C ASP A 91 -8.36 -3.36 11.02
N ILE A 92 -8.70 -2.54 10.03
CA ILE A 92 -8.27 -2.74 8.63
C ILE A 92 -6.75 -2.73 8.54
N PHE A 93 -6.07 -1.74 9.14
CA PHE A 93 -4.61 -1.66 9.10
C PHE A 93 -3.91 -2.78 9.88
N GLN A 94 -4.47 -3.21 11.00
CA GLN A 94 -3.97 -4.38 11.73
C GLN A 94 -4.15 -5.68 10.92
N GLY A 95 -5.26 -5.81 10.19
CA GLY A 95 -5.46 -6.88 9.21
C GLY A 95 -4.40 -6.88 8.11
N ILE A 96 -4.17 -5.73 7.49
CA ILE A 96 -3.11 -5.53 6.48
C ILE A 96 -1.74 -5.91 7.05
N ASN A 97 -1.44 -5.50 8.29
CA ASN A 97 -0.18 -5.79 8.97
C ASN A 97 0.03 -7.30 9.16
N LYS A 98 -0.98 -8.00 9.67
CA LYS A 98 -0.96 -9.46 9.89
C LYS A 98 -0.78 -10.22 8.56
N ILE A 99 -1.56 -9.87 7.53
CA ILE A 99 -1.48 -10.51 6.21
C ILE A 99 -0.12 -10.25 5.56
N THR A 100 0.38 -9.02 5.62
CA THR A 100 1.68 -8.65 5.03
C THR A 100 2.83 -9.43 5.70
N LEU A 101 2.80 -9.57 7.03
CA LEU A 101 3.80 -10.35 7.77
C LEU A 101 3.75 -11.85 7.41
N GLY A 102 2.54 -12.43 7.30
CA GLY A 102 2.38 -13.81 6.85
C GLY A 102 2.90 -14.03 5.43
N LEU A 103 2.57 -13.11 4.52
CA LEU A 103 3.05 -13.15 3.14
C LEU A 103 4.56 -12.94 3.04
N LEU A 104 5.18 -12.13 3.90
CA LEU A 104 6.63 -11.91 3.93
C LEU A 104 7.37 -13.24 4.11
N ALA A 105 6.98 -14.05 5.09
CA ALA A 105 7.59 -15.35 5.36
C ALA A 105 7.47 -16.29 4.15
N VAL A 106 6.28 -16.40 3.56
CA VAL A 106 6.01 -17.20 2.37
C VAL A 106 6.84 -16.72 1.17
N CYS A 107 6.94 -15.41 0.98
CA CYS A 107 7.66 -14.81 -0.13
C CYS A 107 9.17 -14.99 0.00
N ILE A 108 9.76 -14.82 1.19
CA ILE A 108 11.19 -15.06 1.42
C ILE A 108 11.57 -16.50 1.06
N VAL A 109 10.86 -17.47 1.64
CA VAL A 109 11.13 -18.90 1.41
C VAL A 109 10.87 -19.26 -0.06
N GLY A 110 9.75 -18.81 -0.62
CA GLY A 110 9.38 -19.09 -2.01
C GLY A 110 10.33 -18.48 -3.04
N VAL A 111 10.77 -17.22 -2.84
CA VAL A 111 11.79 -16.58 -3.68
C VAL A 111 13.09 -17.36 -3.59
N PHE A 112 13.57 -17.71 -2.40
CA PHE A 112 14.80 -18.47 -2.22
C PHE A 112 14.76 -19.81 -2.99
N ILE A 113 13.71 -20.61 -2.79
CA ILE A 113 13.54 -21.91 -3.48
C ILE A 113 13.48 -21.72 -5.00
N LYS A 114 12.70 -20.74 -5.50
CA LYS A 114 12.56 -20.51 -6.94
C LYS A 114 13.85 -20.03 -7.58
N ILE A 115 14.60 -19.14 -6.93
CA ILE A 115 15.89 -18.64 -7.42
C ILE A 115 16.92 -19.78 -7.44
N LYS A 116 17.03 -20.58 -6.37
CA LYS A 116 17.91 -21.76 -6.30
C LYS A 116 17.64 -22.75 -7.44
N ASN A 117 16.36 -22.97 -7.75
CA ASN A 117 15.92 -23.87 -8.82
C ASN A 117 15.84 -23.21 -10.20
N LYS A 118 16.32 -21.97 -10.36
CA LYS A 118 16.27 -21.18 -11.61
C LYS A 118 14.86 -20.98 -12.20
N GLN A 119 13.82 -21.07 -11.38
CA GLN A 119 12.41 -20.92 -11.77
C GLN A 119 11.95 -19.46 -11.66
N ILE A 120 12.45 -18.58 -12.53
CA ILE A 120 12.23 -17.12 -12.43
C ILE A 120 10.99 -16.58 -13.14
N ASP A 121 10.18 -17.44 -13.76
CA ASP A 121 8.97 -17.03 -14.51
C ASP A 121 7.95 -16.27 -13.64
N PHE A 122 7.96 -16.50 -12.32
CA PHE A 122 7.09 -15.78 -11.38
C PHE A 122 7.36 -14.26 -11.40
N LEU A 123 8.61 -13.82 -11.56
CA LEU A 123 8.93 -12.38 -11.62
C LEU A 123 8.26 -11.71 -12.82
N ASN A 124 8.24 -12.40 -13.97
CA ASN A 124 7.56 -11.90 -15.16
C ASN A 124 6.05 -11.77 -14.94
N LYS A 125 5.42 -12.79 -14.33
CA LYS A 125 3.99 -12.77 -14.01
C LYS A 125 3.64 -11.71 -12.97
N THR A 126 4.40 -11.61 -11.89
CA THR A 126 4.27 -10.56 -10.88
C THR A 126 4.35 -9.18 -11.51
N SER A 127 5.34 -8.91 -12.38
CA SER A 127 5.44 -7.60 -13.04
C SER A 127 4.17 -7.24 -13.85
N LYS A 128 3.54 -8.21 -14.52
CA LYS A 128 2.28 -7.99 -15.24
C LYS A 128 1.10 -7.77 -14.30
N LEU A 129 0.99 -8.55 -13.22
CA LEU A 129 -0.06 -8.39 -12.21
C LEU A 129 0.00 -7.01 -11.54
N LEU A 130 1.21 -6.54 -11.22
CA LEU A 130 1.45 -5.20 -10.69
C LEU A 130 1.15 -4.08 -11.68
N LEU A 131 1.01 -4.34 -12.99
CA LEU A 131 0.54 -3.34 -13.95
C LEU A 131 -0.99 -3.30 -14.04
N ILE A 132 -1.64 -4.47 -14.06
CA ILE A 132 -3.08 -4.57 -14.31
C ILE A 132 -3.87 -4.05 -13.11
N LEU A 133 -3.48 -4.43 -11.88
CA LEU A 133 -4.24 -4.09 -10.67
C LEU A 133 -4.36 -2.58 -10.42
N PRO A 134 -3.28 -1.77 -10.51
CA PRO A 134 -3.39 -0.32 -10.30
C PRO A 134 -4.23 0.38 -11.36
N ILE A 135 -4.24 -0.09 -12.61
CA ILE A 135 -5.00 0.56 -13.70
C ILE A 135 -6.50 0.53 -13.40
N ILE A 136 -7.00 -0.56 -12.81
CA ILE A 136 -8.42 -0.73 -12.44
C ILE A 136 -8.84 0.33 -11.40
N VAL A 137 -7.94 0.71 -10.50
CA VAL A 137 -8.20 1.70 -9.44
C VAL A 137 -7.91 3.12 -9.91
N LEU A 138 -6.84 3.31 -10.71
CA LEU A 138 -6.40 4.61 -11.21
C LEU A 138 -7.47 5.28 -12.08
N VAL A 139 -8.12 4.53 -12.98
CA VAL A 139 -9.08 5.13 -13.93
C VAL A 139 -10.27 5.78 -13.22
N PRO A 140 -11.00 5.10 -12.31
CA PRO A 140 -12.05 5.74 -11.52
C PRO A 140 -11.57 6.93 -10.69
N MET A 141 -10.39 6.82 -10.06
CA MET A 141 -9.80 7.91 -9.26
C MET A 141 -9.59 9.18 -10.09
N LEU A 142 -9.11 9.05 -11.33
CA LEU A 142 -8.87 10.19 -12.23
C LEU A 142 -10.17 10.78 -12.81
N ILE A 143 -11.23 9.97 -12.94
CA ILE A 143 -12.53 10.44 -13.44
C ILE A 143 -13.27 11.23 -12.36
N SER A 144 -13.32 10.70 -11.13
CA SER A 144 -13.94 11.37 -9.99
C SER A 144 -13.42 10.77 -8.70
N PHE A 145 -12.52 11.50 -8.04
CA PHE A 145 -11.99 11.08 -6.76
C PHE A 145 -13.08 11.04 -5.68
N ASP A 146 -13.95 12.05 -5.60
CA ASP A 146 -15.06 12.10 -4.63
C ASP A 146 -15.94 10.83 -4.67
N LYS A 147 -16.37 10.41 -5.88
CA LYS A 147 -17.16 9.19 -6.04
C LYS A 147 -16.37 7.95 -5.65
N THR A 148 -15.09 7.90 -6.03
CA THR A 148 -14.21 6.79 -5.67
C THR A 148 -14.00 6.70 -4.17
N PHE A 149 -13.86 7.84 -3.49
CA PHE A 149 -13.73 7.95 -2.05
C PHE A 149 -14.99 7.47 -1.33
N ILE A 150 -16.19 7.87 -1.79
CA ILE A 150 -17.46 7.37 -1.25
C ILE A 150 -17.62 5.86 -1.47
N ILE A 151 -17.31 5.36 -2.67
CA ILE A 151 -17.38 3.91 -2.97
C ILE A 151 -16.42 3.13 -2.06
N PHE A 152 -15.21 3.64 -1.84
CA PHE A 152 -14.26 3.03 -0.93
C PHE A 152 -14.87 2.90 0.48
N HIS A 153 -15.44 3.97 1.03
CA HIS A 153 -16.03 3.90 2.37
C HIS A 153 -17.18 2.89 2.44
N LYS A 154 -18.06 2.87 1.44
CA LYS A 154 -19.16 1.88 1.37
C LYS A 154 -18.72 0.43 1.18
N LEU A 155 -17.50 0.18 0.72
CA LEU A 155 -16.94 -1.17 0.58
C LEU A 155 -16.32 -1.66 1.89
N PHE A 156 -15.80 -0.76 2.73
CA PHE A 156 -15.07 -1.10 3.94
C PHE A 156 -15.87 -0.89 5.23
N PHE A 157 -16.89 -0.04 5.21
CA PHE A 157 -17.72 0.29 6.36
C PHE A 157 -19.19 0.01 6.01
N ASP A 158 -19.92 -0.56 6.97
CA ASP A 158 -21.36 -0.88 6.87
C ASP A 158 -22.27 0.20 7.44
N ASN A 159 -21.67 1.33 7.84
CA ASN A 159 -22.30 2.47 8.48
C ASN A 159 -21.82 3.80 7.83
N ASP A 160 -22.43 4.91 8.25
CA ASP A 160 -22.12 6.26 7.72
C ASP A 160 -21.25 7.09 8.70
N TYR A 161 -20.58 6.48 9.67
CA TYR A 161 -19.79 7.21 10.69
C TYR A 161 -18.53 7.88 10.15
N TRP A 162 -18.16 7.59 8.92
CA TRP A 162 -17.11 8.30 8.16
C TRP A 162 -17.57 9.67 7.63
N ILE A 163 -18.86 9.99 7.70
CA ILE A 163 -19.41 11.31 7.37
C ILE A 163 -19.36 12.19 8.62
N PHE A 164 -18.27 12.94 8.75
CA PHE A 164 -18.03 13.79 9.91
C PHE A 164 -18.77 15.12 9.87
N ASP A 165 -19.27 15.54 11.02
CA ASP A 165 -19.67 16.93 11.29
C ASP A 165 -18.43 17.71 11.75
N PRO A 166 -17.98 18.75 11.03
CA PRO A 166 -16.80 19.52 11.41
C PRO A 166 -16.84 20.13 12.82
N SER A 167 -18.01 20.33 13.41
CA SER A 167 -18.17 20.85 14.77
C SER A 167 -17.92 19.78 15.84
N MET A 168 -18.29 18.52 15.56
CA MET A 168 -18.15 17.39 16.49
C MET A 168 -16.87 16.59 16.24
N ASP A 169 -16.43 16.53 15.00
CA ASP A 169 -15.28 15.79 14.50
C ASP A 169 -14.39 16.70 13.63
N PRO A 170 -13.67 17.68 14.22
CA PRO A 170 -12.83 18.63 13.49
C PRO A 170 -11.70 17.99 12.67
N VAL A 171 -11.45 16.70 12.88
CA VAL A 171 -10.46 15.90 12.15
C VAL A 171 -10.67 15.93 10.64
N ILE A 172 -11.92 16.09 10.18
CA ILE A 172 -12.24 16.24 8.74
C ILE A 172 -11.53 17.45 8.12
N ASN A 173 -11.30 18.51 8.90
CA ASN A 173 -10.66 19.73 8.41
C ASN A 173 -9.13 19.59 8.33
N ILE A 174 -8.54 18.58 8.99
CA ILE A 174 -7.10 18.29 8.88
C ILE A 174 -6.81 17.13 7.92
N LEU A 175 -7.80 16.30 7.59
CA LEU A 175 -7.67 15.21 6.62
C LEU A 175 -8.52 15.49 5.36
N PRO A 176 -8.18 16.52 4.56
CA PRO A 176 -8.92 16.82 3.34
C PRO A 176 -8.81 15.66 2.35
N GLN A 177 -9.84 15.47 1.52
CA GLN A 177 -9.87 14.38 0.55
C GLN A 177 -8.68 14.41 -0.43
N GLU A 178 -8.16 15.60 -0.75
CA GLU A 178 -7.00 15.83 -1.61
C GLU A 178 -5.75 15.12 -1.08
N PHE A 179 -5.55 15.06 0.24
CA PHE A 179 -4.46 14.28 0.84
C PHE A 179 -4.59 12.79 0.51
N PHE A 180 -5.80 12.24 0.63
CA PHE A 180 -6.04 10.83 0.27
C PHE A 180 -5.87 10.57 -1.22
N PHE A 181 -6.16 11.55 -2.08
CA PHE A 181 -5.85 11.48 -3.51
C PHE A 181 -4.34 11.40 -3.74
N HIS A 182 -3.55 12.28 -3.10
CA HIS A 182 -2.08 12.24 -3.20
C HIS A 182 -1.51 10.90 -2.68
N ALA A 183 -2.03 10.37 -1.57
CA ALA A 183 -1.64 9.05 -1.04
C ALA A 183 -1.97 7.92 -2.03
N GLY A 184 -3.15 7.95 -2.64
CA GLY A 184 -3.54 6.99 -3.68
C GLY A 184 -2.64 7.07 -4.92
N VAL A 185 -2.30 8.28 -5.38
CA VAL A 185 -1.35 8.49 -6.48
C VAL A 185 0.04 7.94 -6.12
N MET A 186 0.53 8.19 -4.90
CA MET A 186 1.81 7.65 -4.43
C MET A 186 1.82 6.12 -4.44
N ILE A 187 0.76 5.46 -3.98
CA ILE A 187 0.63 3.99 -4.03
C ILE A 187 0.76 3.50 -5.48
N ILE A 188 0.05 4.14 -6.41
CA ILE A 188 0.06 3.74 -7.83
C ILE A 188 1.46 3.90 -8.43
N ILE A 189 2.12 5.05 -8.20
CA ILE A 189 3.48 5.30 -8.68
C ILE A 189 4.46 4.25 -8.13
N LEU A 190 4.41 3.98 -6.82
CA LEU A 190 5.27 2.97 -6.19
C LEU A 190 5.02 1.58 -6.77
N VAL A 191 3.76 1.18 -6.98
CA VAL A 191 3.46 -0.13 -7.58
C VAL A 191 4.02 -0.23 -9.01
N LEU A 192 3.91 0.84 -9.82
CA LEU A 192 4.48 0.89 -11.17
C LEU A 192 6.01 0.78 -11.15
N ILE A 193 6.68 1.46 -10.21
CA ILE A 193 8.13 1.35 -10.00
C ILE A 193 8.50 -0.10 -9.65
N PHE A 194 7.81 -0.73 -8.70
CA PHE A 194 8.06 -2.12 -8.32
C PHE A 194 7.78 -3.10 -9.46
N SER A 195 6.77 -2.84 -10.30
CA SER A 195 6.54 -3.61 -11.53
C SER A 195 7.75 -3.53 -12.47
N LEU A 196 8.24 -2.31 -12.75
CA LEU A 196 9.39 -2.08 -13.62
C LEU A 196 10.65 -2.75 -13.07
N VAL A 197 10.93 -2.59 -11.78
CA VAL A 197 12.08 -3.23 -11.10
C VAL A 197 11.98 -4.75 -11.23
N THR A 198 10.82 -5.34 -10.94
CA THR A 198 10.59 -6.79 -11.05
C THR A 198 10.81 -7.28 -12.49
N ARG A 199 10.36 -6.52 -13.49
CA ARG A 199 10.55 -6.81 -14.91
C ARG A 199 12.03 -6.76 -15.31
N ILE A 200 12.79 -5.78 -14.83
CA ILE A 200 14.23 -5.65 -15.08
C ILE A 200 14.98 -6.82 -14.43
N LEU A 201 14.64 -7.19 -13.18
CA LEU A 201 15.22 -8.33 -12.48
C LEU A 201 14.99 -9.64 -13.25
N TYR A 202 13.77 -9.86 -13.74
CA TYR A 202 13.46 -11.01 -14.60
C TYR A 202 14.37 -11.05 -15.84
N LYS A 203 14.48 -9.94 -16.59
CA LYS A 203 15.31 -9.87 -17.80
C LYS A 203 16.78 -10.18 -17.50
N LYS A 204 17.35 -9.59 -16.43
CA LYS A 204 18.75 -9.81 -16.02
C LYS A 204 19.01 -11.26 -15.64
N LEU A 205 18.15 -11.87 -14.82
CA LEU A 205 18.29 -13.27 -14.40
C LEU A 205 18.11 -14.24 -15.57
N ASN A 206 17.15 -13.99 -16.45
CA ASN A 206 16.90 -14.82 -17.63
C ASN A 206 18.11 -14.84 -18.58
N LYS A 207 18.72 -13.66 -18.83
CA LYS A 207 19.96 -13.56 -19.61
C LYS A 207 21.08 -14.37 -18.95
N LYS A 208 21.30 -14.19 -17.63
CA LYS A 208 22.34 -14.92 -16.87
C LYS A 208 22.19 -16.44 -16.94
N TYR A 209 20.97 -16.96 -16.81
CA TYR A 209 20.72 -18.39 -16.85
C TYR A 209 20.84 -19.00 -18.24
N ASN A 210 20.45 -18.26 -19.29
CA ASN A 210 20.61 -18.72 -20.66
C ASN A 210 22.07 -18.67 -21.14
N SER A 211 22.84 -17.64 -20.77
CA SER A 211 24.28 -17.56 -21.08
C SER A 211 25.07 -18.72 -20.45
N ARG A 212 24.79 -19.09 -19.19
CA ARG A 212 25.45 -20.24 -18.54
C ARG A 212 25.12 -21.58 -19.19
N ARG A 213 23.92 -21.74 -19.74
CA ARG A 213 23.52 -22.95 -20.48
C ARG A 213 24.26 -23.07 -21.82
N SER A 214 24.48 -21.95 -22.51
CA SER A 214 25.22 -21.93 -23.79
C SER A 214 26.71 -22.28 -23.65
N ILE A 215 27.35 -21.88 -22.54
CA ILE A 215 28.76 -22.22 -22.25
C ILE A 215 28.90 -23.74 -22.02
N PHE A 216 27.99 -24.34 -21.25
CA PHE A 216 28.03 -25.77 -20.92
C PHE A 216 27.79 -26.67 -22.15
N HIS A 217 27.06 -26.21 -23.16
CA HIS A 217 26.94 -26.95 -24.42
C HIS A 217 28.21 -26.88 -25.26
N ARG A 218 28.90 -25.73 -25.35
CA ARG A 218 30.14 -25.63 -26.14
C ARG A 218 31.29 -26.49 -25.59
N THR A 219 31.35 -26.73 -24.29
CA THR A 219 32.43 -27.55 -23.69
C THR A 219 32.24 -29.06 -23.86
N ASN A 220 31.04 -29.53 -24.24
CA ASN A 220 30.72 -30.96 -24.31
C ASN A 220 30.75 -31.55 -25.73
N TYR A 221 31.13 -30.77 -26.76
CA TYR A 221 31.24 -31.22 -28.15
C TYR A 221 32.67 -31.12 -28.72
N HIS A 222 33.68 -31.05 -27.84
CA HIS A 222 35.08 -31.10 -28.22
C HIS A 222 35.74 -32.37 -27.66
N TRP A 223 35.34 -33.52 -28.21
CA TRP A 223 36.10 -34.78 -28.18
C TRP A 223 35.80 -35.54 -29.47
#